data_AF-W2T5Y9-F1
#
_entry.id   AF-W2T5Y9-F1
#
_cell.length_a   1.000
_cell.length_b   1.000
_cell.length_c   1.000
_cell.angle_alpha   90.00
_cell.angle_beta   90.00
_cell.angle_gamma   90.00
#
_symmetry.space_group_name_H-M   'P 1'
#
loop_
_entity.id
_entity.type
_entity.pdbx_description
1 polymer ?
#
loop_
_entity_poly.entity_id
_entity_poly.type
_entity_poly.pdbx_seq_one_letter_code
_entity_poly.pdbx_strand_id
1 'polypeptide(L)'
;MLHCLLHLLHLDSAYVNRTVPPVFHDCPYEFIPGRDEKYALCNITNGDSPCFLLKELHKAKEFRIYGFAVVPIILSILAMILNVTYLAIQLKIYLKEEESARKRYLFLISRTLSTIMALLLLYVVIICWKASGFSYASVMIFLLLGGLNFLSITGTYIALSILLYTAIVHPFYYHSELTIKHCYVLIALISLFSTIASVSKVTATEFAVLDRIFPCFKTCVGLWGATLFYPDSAPVSCTFRGCQKPLAILIVIGLSMSYGSVLGIYAALIIRLQIRLRRSRISLDRTTKSDHNDERQLTHMRAMNRLGMNMVTFAVGSVPILIVCIVAMVNLRSLSSLGEGERSPCKTYLNSRLFVQVEILAATAAIVWLLAMIFDPLINTAADRKIMAMLRNWVRLGVF
;
A
#
# COMPACT_ATOMS: atom_id res chain seq x y z
N MET A 1 22.09 -9.97 11.86
CA MET A 1 20.62 -9.90 12.02
C MET A 1 20.00 -11.28 12.26
N LEU A 2 20.35 -12.33 11.48
CA LEU A 2 19.94 -13.72 11.73
C LEU A 2 20.46 -14.28 13.09
N HIS A 3 21.65 -13.87 13.51
CA HIS A 3 22.24 -14.28 14.79
C HIS A 3 21.51 -13.69 16.02
N CYS A 4 20.81 -12.56 15.85
CA CYS A 4 19.96 -11.95 16.87
C CYS A 4 18.57 -12.62 16.90
N LEU A 5 18.10 -13.13 15.75
CA LEU A 5 16.89 -13.94 15.64
C LEU A 5 17.03 -15.28 16.38
N LEU A 6 18.22 -15.90 16.31
CA LEU A 6 18.51 -17.17 17.00
C LEU A 6 18.66 -16.99 18.51
N HIS A 7 19.24 -15.87 18.96
CA HIS A 7 19.41 -15.57 20.38
C HIS A 7 18.08 -15.22 21.08
N LEU A 8 17.08 -14.73 20.33
CA LEU A 8 15.75 -14.39 20.83
C LEU A 8 14.79 -15.58 20.99
N LEU A 9 15.11 -16.73 20.37
CA LEU A 9 14.37 -17.98 20.60
C LEU A 9 14.80 -18.69 21.90
N HIS A 10 15.96 -18.32 22.47
CA HIS A 10 16.56 -19.06 23.59
C HIS A 10 16.58 -18.34 24.95
N LEU A 11 16.31 -17.04 25.01
CA LEU A 11 16.29 -16.26 26.26
C LEU A 11 14.87 -15.99 26.75
N ASP A 12 14.24 -17.00 27.38
CA ASP A 12 13.17 -16.82 28.38
C ASP A 12 12.83 -18.17 29.06
N SER A 13 13.85 -18.86 29.59
CA SER A 13 13.66 -20.05 30.43
C SER A 13 14.36 -19.91 31.78
N ALA A 14 14.01 -18.86 32.52
CA ALA A 14 14.18 -18.89 33.96
C ALA A 14 13.02 -19.72 34.56
N TYR A 15 13.32 -20.96 34.91
CA TYR A 15 12.39 -21.90 35.57
C TYR A 15 12.07 -21.37 36.98
N VAL A 16 11.02 -20.56 37.11
CA VAL A 16 10.43 -20.25 38.41
C VAL A 16 9.34 -21.29 38.66
N ASN A 17 9.50 -22.09 39.70
CA ASN A 17 8.54 -23.09 40.14
C ASN A 17 7.26 -22.36 40.58
N ARG A 18 6.31 -22.13 39.67
CA ARG A 18 5.04 -21.44 39.93
C ARG A 18 3.89 -22.38 39.64
N THR A 19 3.09 -22.60 40.68
CA THR A 19 1.85 -23.38 40.66
C THR A 19 0.85 -22.77 39.66
N VAL A 20 0.24 -23.61 38.82
CA VAL A 20 -0.81 -23.20 37.88
C VAL A 20 -1.98 -22.59 38.66
N PRO A 21 -2.42 -21.36 38.36
CA PRO A 21 -3.57 -20.76 39.03
C PRO A 21 -4.83 -21.62 38.86
N PRO A 22 -5.73 -21.67 39.85
CA PRO A 22 -6.90 -22.55 39.84
C PRO A 22 -7.84 -22.30 38.63
N VAL A 23 -7.86 -21.07 38.10
CA VAL A 23 -8.63 -20.68 36.91
C VAL A 23 -8.14 -21.38 35.62
N PHE A 24 -6.88 -21.84 35.59
CA PHE A 24 -6.26 -22.51 34.44
C PHE A 24 -5.97 -24.00 34.68
N HIS A 25 -6.50 -24.56 35.78
CA HIS A 25 -6.24 -25.94 36.17
C HIS A 25 -6.75 -26.96 35.12
N ASP A 26 -7.77 -26.58 34.35
CA ASP A 26 -8.38 -27.41 33.31
C ASP A 26 -7.65 -27.33 31.94
N CYS A 27 -6.59 -26.54 31.82
CA CYS A 27 -5.78 -26.41 30.59
C CYS A 27 -4.27 -26.22 30.87
N PRO A 28 -3.63 -27.16 31.57
CA PRO A 28 -2.21 -27.06 31.93
C PRO A 28 -1.28 -27.01 30.70
N TYR A 29 -1.71 -27.56 29.56
CA TYR A 29 -0.92 -27.57 28.31
C TYR A 29 -0.95 -26.25 27.54
N GLU A 30 -1.98 -25.42 27.75
CA GLU A 30 -2.07 -24.11 27.10
C GLU A 30 -1.43 -23.03 27.98
N PHE A 31 -1.43 -23.19 29.31
CA PHE A 31 -0.84 -22.21 30.24
C PHE A 31 0.69 -22.14 30.14
N ILE A 32 1.24 -20.93 29.96
CA ILE A 32 2.69 -20.70 29.94
C ILE A 32 3.12 -20.06 31.28
N PRO A 33 3.85 -20.80 32.14
CA PRO A 33 4.36 -20.29 33.41
C PRO A 33 5.22 -19.03 33.23
N GLY A 34 5.10 -18.07 34.15
CA GLY A 34 5.83 -16.80 34.10
C GLY A 34 5.29 -15.75 33.12
N ARG A 35 4.39 -16.09 32.19
CA ARG A 35 3.79 -15.12 31.24
C ARG A 35 2.30 -14.89 31.42
N ASP A 36 1.55 -15.94 31.78
CA ASP A 36 0.08 -15.91 31.74
C ASP A 36 -0.58 -15.72 33.12
N GLU A 37 0.21 -15.73 34.19
CA GLU A 37 -0.26 -15.56 35.58
C GLU A 37 -1.04 -14.26 35.81
N LYS A 38 -0.66 -13.19 35.07
CA LYS A 38 -1.34 -11.89 35.11
C LYS A 38 -2.79 -11.94 34.63
N TYR A 39 -3.20 -12.99 33.91
CA TYR A 39 -4.57 -13.16 33.43
C TYR A 39 -5.48 -13.86 34.45
N ALA A 40 -4.91 -14.47 35.51
CA ALA A 40 -5.66 -15.20 36.52
C ALA A 40 -6.58 -14.31 37.37
N LEU A 41 -6.26 -13.01 37.46
CA LEU A 41 -7.02 -12.01 38.23
C LEU A 41 -8.12 -11.33 37.40
N CYS A 42 -8.30 -11.72 36.13
CA CYS A 42 -9.26 -11.09 35.25
C CYS A 42 -10.67 -11.67 35.47
N ASN A 43 -11.66 -10.80 35.67
CA ASN A 43 -13.05 -11.22 35.84
C ASN A 43 -13.66 -11.63 34.49
N ILE A 44 -14.03 -12.90 34.35
CA ILE A 44 -14.61 -13.45 33.11
C ILE A 44 -16.13 -13.35 33.20
N THR A 45 -16.71 -12.37 32.53
CA THR A 45 -18.17 -12.10 32.56
C THR A 45 -18.92 -12.69 31.36
N ASN A 46 -18.22 -13.11 30.31
CA ASN A 46 -18.82 -13.44 29.00
C ASN A 46 -19.20 -14.92 28.82
N GLY A 47 -19.09 -15.75 29.87
CA GLY A 47 -19.43 -17.18 29.79
C GLY A 47 -18.44 -18.05 29.00
N ASP A 48 -17.41 -17.45 28.39
CA ASP A 48 -16.33 -18.17 27.72
C ASP A 48 -15.42 -18.88 28.73
N SER A 49 -14.91 -20.07 28.39
CA SER A 49 -13.98 -20.77 29.27
C SER A 49 -12.62 -20.06 29.31
N PRO A 50 -11.96 -19.98 30.48
CA PRO A 50 -10.65 -19.33 30.61
C PRO A 50 -9.62 -19.93 29.64
N CYS A 51 -9.67 -21.24 29.47
CA CYS A 51 -8.79 -21.99 28.58
C CYS A 51 -8.99 -21.63 27.10
N PHE A 52 -10.24 -21.40 26.68
CA PHE A 52 -10.53 -20.97 25.31
C PHE A 52 -9.97 -19.57 25.04
N LEU A 53 -10.16 -18.63 25.97
CA LEU A 53 -9.64 -17.26 25.85
C LEU A 53 -8.10 -17.24 25.81
N LEU A 54 -7.46 -18.10 26.60
CA LEU A 54 -6.00 -18.20 26.66
C LEU A 54 -5.43 -18.75 25.35
N LYS A 55 -6.04 -19.81 24.80
CA LYS A 55 -5.69 -20.37 23.50
C LYS A 55 -5.80 -19.35 22.36
N GLU A 56 -6.90 -18.60 22.30
CA GLU A 56 -7.08 -17.55 21.30
C GLU A 56 -6.08 -16.40 21.48
N LEU A 57 -5.69 -16.09 22.72
CA LEU A 57 -4.66 -15.08 23.00
C LEU A 57 -3.26 -15.54 22.52
N HIS A 58 -2.89 -16.79 22.75
CA HIS A 58 -1.62 -17.33 22.24
C HIS A 58 -1.60 -17.35 20.72
N LYS A 59 -2.70 -17.78 20.10
CA LYS A 59 -2.87 -17.73 18.65
C LYS A 59 -2.75 -16.30 18.11
N ALA A 60 -3.31 -15.29 18.80
CA ALA A 60 -3.15 -13.88 18.44
C ALA A 60 -1.69 -13.43 18.50
N LYS A 61 -0.97 -13.79 19.58
CA LYS A 61 0.44 -13.45 19.77
C LYS A 61 1.33 -14.11 18.72
N GLU A 62 1.09 -15.38 18.43
CA GLU A 62 1.81 -16.15 17.41
C GLU A 62 1.56 -15.56 16.02
N PHE A 63 0.30 -15.29 15.68
CA PHE A 63 -0.06 -14.68 14.41
C PHE A 63 0.55 -13.29 14.25
N ARG A 64 0.64 -12.50 15.31
CA ARG A 64 1.33 -11.20 15.27
C ARG A 64 2.82 -11.35 14.97
N ILE A 65 3.48 -12.39 15.49
CA ILE A 65 4.91 -12.63 15.19
C ILE A 65 5.07 -13.06 13.73
N TYR A 66 4.36 -14.09 13.28
CA TYR A 66 4.56 -14.63 11.94
C TYR A 66 3.90 -13.77 10.85
N GLY A 67 2.65 -13.38 11.05
CA GLY A 67 1.83 -12.64 10.09
C GLY A 67 2.22 -11.18 9.91
N PHE A 68 2.66 -10.48 10.96
CA PHE A 68 3.09 -9.06 10.82
C PHE A 68 4.59 -8.83 10.80
N ALA A 69 5.38 -9.66 11.46
CA ALA A 69 6.83 -9.45 11.47
C ALA A 69 7.50 -10.32 10.40
N VAL A 70 7.42 -11.65 10.53
CA VAL A 70 8.22 -12.55 9.69
C VAL A 70 7.85 -12.45 8.21
N VAL A 71 6.57 -12.65 7.86
CA VAL A 71 6.12 -12.66 6.46
C VAL A 71 6.33 -11.29 5.78
N PRO A 72 5.91 -10.15 6.37
CA PRO A 72 6.15 -8.84 5.77
C PRO A 72 7.63 -8.49 5.64
N ILE A 73 8.52 -8.93 6.55
CA ILE A 73 9.96 -8.73 6.42
C ILE A 73 10.53 -9.53 5.24
N ILE A 74 10.15 -10.80 5.08
CA ILE A 74 10.62 -11.60 3.95
C ILE A 74 10.16 -10.99 2.63
N LEU A 75 8.88 -10.62 2.54
CA LEU A 75 8.31 -9.97 1.36
C LEU A 75 8.93 -8.60 1.10
N SER A 76 9.23 -7.80 2.14
CA SER A 76 9.85 -6.49 1.96
C SER A 76 11.32 -6.59 1.54
N ILE A 77 12.08 -7.59 1.99
CA ILE A 77 13.43 -7.88 1.48
C ILE A 77 13.37 -8.20 -0.01
N LEU A 78 12.47 -9.11 -0.41
CA LEU A 78 12.27 -9.46 -1.82
C LEU A 78 11.86 -8.24 -2.65
N ALA A 79 10.89 -7.45 -2.16
CA ALA A 79 10.45 -6.21 -2.79
C ALA A 79 11.61 -5.23 -2.96
N MET A 80 12.46 -5.08 -1.94
CA MET A 80 13.61 -4.18 -1.97
C MET A 80 14.62 -4.60 -3.03
N ILE A 81 14.99 -5.89 -3.08
CA ILE A 81 15.93 -6.42 -4.09
C ILE A 81 15.39 -6.18 -5.50
N LEU A 82 14.11 -6.48 -5.73
CA LEU A 82 13.48 -6.29 -7.04
C LEU A 82 13.41 -4.80 -7.43
N ASN A 83 13.00 -3.91 -6.52
CA ASN A 83 12.89 -2.48 -6.80
C ASN A 83 14.27 -1.83 -7.01
N VAL A 84 15.30 -2.21 -6.24
CA VAL A 84 16.68 -1.73 -6.41
C VAL A 84 17.27 -2.20 -7.75
N THR A 85 17.09 -3.48 -8.08
CA THR A 85 17.55 -4.03 -9.37
C THR A 85 16.85 -3.34 -10.53
N TYR A 86 15.52 -3.15 -10.42
CA TYR A 86 14.72 -2.46 -11.42
C TYR A 86 15.15 -1.00 -11.60
N LEU A 87 15.40 -0.27 -10.50
CA LEU A 87 15.92 1.10 -10.53
C LEU A 87 17.31 1.17 -11.19
N ALA A 88 18.23 0.25 -10.87
CA ALA A 88 19.56 0.23 -11.48
C ALA A 88 19.49 0.02 -13.00
N ILE A 89 18.63 -0.87 -13.46
CA ILE A 89 18.39 -1.11 -14.89
C ILE A 89 17.79 0.14 -15.54
N GLN A 90 16.78 0.76 -14.93
CA GLN A 90 16.16 1.98 -15.43
C GLN A 90 17.15 3.14 -15.55
N LEU A 91 17.99 3.35 -14.53
CA LEU A 91 19.02 4.40 -14.56
C LEU A 91 20.01 4.19 -15.70
N LYS A 92 20.44 2.94 -15.94
CA LYS A 92 21.31 2.62 -17.08
C LYS A 92 20.65 2.89 -18.44
N ILE A 93 19.36 2.61 -18.60
CA ILE A 93 18.64 2.97 -19.85
C ILE A 93 18.52 4.49 -19.96
N TYR A 94 18.13 5.15 -18.87
CA TYR A 94 17.91 6.59 -18.84
C TYR A 94 19.15 7.38 -19.28
N LEU A 95 20.35 6.92 -18.92
CA LEU A 95 21.61 7.56 -19.31
C LEU A 95 21.99 7.35 -20.79
N LYS A 96 21.46 6.30 -21.44
CA LYS A 96 21.83 5.93 -22.82
C LYS A 96 20.82 6.36 -23.88
N GLU A 97 19.62 6.77 -23.47
CA GLU A 97 18.48 6.95 -24.37
C GLU A 97 18.25 8.43 -24.71
N GLU A 98 17.62 8.69 -25.86
CA GLU A 98 17.25 10.03 -26.32
C GLU A 98 16.19 10.71 -25.42
N GLU A 99 16.12 12.05 -25.48
CA GLU A 99 15.24 12.86 -24.63
C GLU A 99 13.77 12.44 -24.65
N SER A 100 13.26 11.99 -25.80
CA SER A 100 11.86 11.60 -25.97
C SER A 100 11.48 10.38 -25.11
N ALA A 101 12.37 9.40 -24.97
CA ALA A 101 12.14 8.20 -24.17
C ALA A 101 12.56 8.40 -22.69
N ARG A 102 13.51 9.31 -22.41
CA ARG A 102 13.92 9.70 -21.05
C ARG A 102 12.75 10.21 -20.20
N LYS A 103 11.79 10.93 -20.79
CA LYS A 103 10.59 11.45 -20.09
C LYS A 103 9.80 10.32 -19.40
N ARG A 104 9.57 9.20 -20.07
CA ARG A 104 8.86 8.03 -19.51
C ARG A 104 9.66 7.39 -18.38
N TYR A 105 10.96 7.18 -18.58
CA TYR A 105 11.82 6.57 -17.55
C TYR A 105 11.92 7.45 -16.31
N LEU A 106 11.82 8.79 -16.45
CA LEU A 106 11.80 9.68 -15.30
C LEU A 106 10.62 9.41 -14.34
N PHE A 107 9.41 9.22 -14.87
CA PHE A 107 8.24 8.86 -14.05
C PHE A 107 8.39 7.47 -13.41
N LEU A 108 8.95 6.50 -14.15
CA LEU A 108 9.21 5.16 -13.62
C LEU A 108 10.28 5.17 -12.51
N ILE A 109 11.33 5.96 -12.65
CA ILE A 109 12.38 6.16 -11.64
C ILE A 109 11.80 6.85 -10.40
N SER A 110 11.02 7.91 -10.59
CA SER A 110 10.37 8.58 -9.45
C SER A 110 9.46 7.63 -8.68
N ARG A 111 8.72 6.76 -9.37
CA ARG A 111 7.83 5.79 -8.73
C ARG A 111 8.60 4.72 -7.96
N THR A 112 9.69 4.19 -8.53
CA THR A 112 10.54 3.20 -7.86
C THR A 112 11.31 3.78 -6.67
N LEU A 113 11.70 5.06 -6.73
CA LEU A 113 12.24 5.76 -5.57
C LEU A 113 11.19 5.91 -4.47
N SER A 114 9.95 6.29 -4.80
CA SER A 114 8.85 6.34 -3.81
C SER A 114 8.59 4.98 -3.15
N THR A 115 8.62 3.87 -3.91
CA THR A 115 8.43 2.52 -3.34
C THR A 115 9.60 2.11 -2.45
N ILE A 116 10.85 2.37 -2.84
CA ILE A 116 12.03 2.12 -2.02
C ILE A 116 11.97 2.92 -0.72
N MET A 117 11.62 4.21 -0.80
CA MET A 117 11.46 5.05 0.39
C MET A 117 10.34 4.52 1.31
N ALA A 118 9.22 4.06 0.75
CA ALA A 118 8.15 3.45 1.54
C ALA A 118 8.59 2.15 2.24
N LEU A 119 9.39 1.31 1.58
CA LEU A 119 9.96 0.09 2.17
C LEU A 119 10.96 0.40 3.29
N LEU A 120 11.83 1.40 3.11
CA LEU A 120 12.75 1.85 4.16
C LEU A 120 11.98 2.37 5.38
N LEU A 121 10.94 3.17 5.15
CA LEU A 121 10.11 3.71 6.23
C LEU A 121 9.27 2.62 6.91
N LEU A 122 8.85 1.58 6.17
CA LEU A 122 8.20 0.41 6.76
C LEU A 122 9.12 -0.29 7.80
N TYR A 123 10.42 -0.44 7.50
CA TYR A 123 11.37 -1.00 8.48
C TYR A 123 11.49 -0.13 9.73
N VAL A 124 11.54 1.20 9.57
CA VAL A 124 11.56 2.13 10.71
C VAL A 124 10.30 1.94 11.57
N VAL A 125 9.12 1.83 10.96
CA VAL A 125 7.87 1.58 11.67
C VAL A 125 7.88 0.24 12.41
N ILE A 126 8.38 -0.82 11.80
CA ILE A 126 8.49 -2.15 12.43
C ILE A 126 9.44 -2.09 13.66
N ILE A 127 10.56 -1.38 13.55
CA ILE A 127 11.51 -1.18 14.66
C ILE A 127 10.84 -0.40 15.78
N CYS A 128 10.15 0.71 15.47
CA CYS A 128 9.39 1.48 16.45
C CYS A 128 8.32 0.62 17.14
N TRP A 129 7.63 -0.24 16.39
CA TRP A 129 6.65 -1.18 16.95
C TRP A 129 7.26 -2.17 17.93
N LYS A 130 8.51 -2.58 17.71
CA LYS A 130 9.23 -3.45 18.64
C LYS A 130 9.68 -2.71 19.90
N ALA A 131 10.09 -1.45 19.77
CA ALA A 131 10.60 -0.63 20.87
C ALA A 131 9.50 -0.11 21.80
N SER A 132 8.42 0.47 21.26
CA SER A 132 7.35 1.10 22.06
C SER A 132 6.04 0.30 22.10
N GLY A 133 5.96 -0.82 21.40
CA GLY A 133 4.70 -1.55 21.18
C GLY A 133 3.76 -0.84 20.19
N PHE A 134 2.58 -1.44 19.96
CA PHE A 134 1.51 -0.85 19.15
C PHE A 134 0.91 0.37 19.86
N SER A 135 1.23 1.57 19.39
CA SER A 135 0.73 2.85 19.91
C SER A 135 0.01 3.65 18.83
N TYR A 136 -0.82 4.62 19.23
CA TYR A 136 -1.51 5.52 18.30
C TYR A 136 -0.53 6.17 17.29
N ALA A 137 0.61 6.67 17.77
CA ALA A 137 1.62 7.31 16.94
C ALA A 137 2.20 6.39 15.87
N SER A 138 2.50 5.12 16.21
CA SER A 138 3.01 4.14 15.24
C SER A 138 2.00 3.83 14.13
N VAL A 139 0.71 3.68 14.49
CA VAL A 139 -0.36 3.39 13.53
C VAL A 139 -0.64 4.61 12.65
N MET A 140 -0.64 5.81 13.23
CA MET A 140 -0.74 7.07 12.50
C MET A 140 0.37 7.20 11.46
N ILE A 141 1.64 6.99 11.85
CA ILE A 141 2.78 7.06 10.93
C ILE A 141 2.63 6.01 9.82
N PHE A 142 2.28 4.78 10.16
CA PHE A 142 2.05 3.72 9.16
C PHE A 142 0.97 4.11 8.13
N LEU A 143 -0.18 4.61 8.59
CA LEU A 143 -1.27 5.04 7.71
C LEU A 143 -0.92 6.27 6.87
N LEU A 144 -0.17 7.23 7.44
CA LEU A 144 0.34 8.40 6.70
C LEU A 144 1.28 7.96 5.58
N LEU A 145 2.23 7.07 5.88
CA LEU A 145 3.20 6.55 4.91
C LEU A 145 2.52 5.73 3.81
N GLY A 146 1.57 4.86 4.20
CA GLY A 146 0.76 4.10 3.26
C GLY A 146 -0.04 5.01 2.33
N GLY A 147 -0.68 6.05 2.87
CA GLY A 147 -1.42 7.05 2.11
C GLY A 147 -0.56 7.87 1.16
N LEU A 148 0.61 8.35 1.62
CA LEU A 148 1.58 9.09 0.80
C LEU A 148 2.05 8.25 -0.39
N ASN A 149 2.44 7.00 -0.12
CA ASN A 149 2.90 6.09 -1.16
C ASN A 149 1.78 5.79 -2.16
N PHE A 150 0.58 5.50 -1.65
CA PHE A 150 -0.59 5.25 -2.47
C PHE A 150 -0.92 6.40 -3.42
N LEU A 151 -0.99 7.63 -2.90
CA LEU A 151 -1.28 8.83 -3.70
C LEU A 151 -0.16 9.16 -4.69
N SER A 152 1.11 8.99 -4.28
CA SER A 152 2.27 9.18 -5.17
C SER A 152 2.23 8.19 -6.34
N ILE A 153 2.02 6.89 -6.05
CA ILE A 153 1.90 5.85 -7.07
C ILE A 153 0.73 6.17 -8.01
N THR A 154 -0.45 6.47 -7.46
CA THR A 154 -1.64 6.77 -8.25
C THR A 154 -1.42 7.99 -9.17
N GLY A 155 -0.84 9.07 -8.65
CA GLY A 155 -0.52 10.26 -9.43
C GLY A 155 0.48 9.98 -10.56
N THR A 156 1.53 9.19 -10.30
CA THR A 156 2.50 8.81 -11.35
C THR A 156 1.87 7.94 -12.43
N TYR A 157 0.91 7.06 -12.10
CA TYR A 157 0.16 6.27 -13.08
C TYR A 157 -0.71 7.13 -13.99
N ILE A 158 -1.42 8.12 -13.43
CA ILE A 158 -2.20 9.09 -14.22
C ILE A 158 -1.26 9.90 -15.15
N ALA A 159 -0.17 10.44 -14.61
CA ALA A 159 0.77 11.25 -15.38
C ALA A 159 1.43 10.45 -16.51
N LEU A 160 1.86 9.21 -16.24
CA LEU A 160 2.43 8.32 -17.26
C LEU A 160 1.41 8.00 -18.37
N SER A 161 0.13 7.87 -18.02
CA SER A 161 -0.94 7.63 -18.99
C SER A 161 -1.21 8.83 -19.87
N ILE A 162 -1.29 10.02 -19.29
CA ILE A 162 -1.42 11.28 -20.03
C ILE A 162 -0.22 11.45 -20.95
N LEU A 163 1.00 11.18 -20.46
CA LEU A 163 2.21 11.28 -21.25
C LEU A 163 2.21 10.30 -22.44
N LEU A 164 1.82 9.05 -22.23
CA LEU A 164 1.70 8.06 -23.29
C LEU A 164 0.60 8.42 -24.29
N TYR A 165 -0.53 8.94 -23.82
CA TYR A 165 -1.60 9.42 -24.69
C TYR A 165 -1.14 10.59 -25.56
N THR A 166 -0.50 11.61 -24.98
CA THR A 166 0.01 12.77 -25.71
C THR A 166 1.05 12.34 -26.75
N ALA A 167 1.94 11.41 -26.41
CA ALA A 167 2.93 10.87 -27.35
C ALA A 167 2.28 10.19 -28.57
N ILE A 168 1.12 9.53 -28.40
CA ILE A 168 0.42 8.84 -29.49
C ILE A 168 -0.47 9.81 -30.27
N VAL A 169 -1.20 10.68 -29.57
CA VAL A 169 -2.26 11.49 -30.18
C VAL A 169 -1.71 12.74 -30.82
N HIS A 170 -0.71 13.36 -30.21
CA HIS A 170 -0.08 14.60 -30.63
C HIS A 170 1.46 14.47 -30.58
N PRO A 171 2.06 13.65 -31.48
CA PRO A 171 3.50 13.37 -31.45
C PRO A 171 4.36 14.62 -31.67
N PHE A 172 3.89 15.57 -32.48
CA PHE A 172 4.57 16.86 -32.68
C PHE A 172 4.63 17.68 -31.39
N TYR A 173 3.49 17.84 -30.70
CA TYR A 173 3.42 18.54 -29.41
C TYR A 173 4.28 17.85 -28.34
N TYR A 174 4.29 16.52 -28.31
CA TYR A 174 5.14 15.74 -27.40
C TYR A 174 6.63 15.99 -27.62
N HIS A 175 7.05 16.22 -28.87
CA HIS A 175 8.45 16.48 -29.21
C HIS A 175 8.84 17.95 -29.02
N SER A 176 7.99 18.90 -29.42
CA SER A 176 8.33 20.34 -29.43
C SER A 176 8.11 21.04 -28.10
N GLU A 177 6.98 20.79 -27.43
CA GLU A 177 6.55 21.59 -26.25
C GLU A 177 6.91 20.91 -24.93
N LEU A 178 6.78 19.58 -24.87
CA LEU A 178 6.87 18.85 -23.62
C LEU A 178 8.33 18.54 -23.26
N THR A 179 9.03 19.49 -22.63
CA THR A 179 10.44 19.28 -22.22
C THR A 179 10.58 18.44 -20.94
N ILE A 180 11.77 17.91 -20.67
CA ILE A 180 12.09 17.16 -19.43
C ILE A 180 11.83 18.02 -18.17
N LYS A 181 12.03 19.34 -18.26
CA LYS A 181 11.75 20.28 -17.15
C LYS A 181 10.29 20.23 -16.72
N HIS A 182 9.35 20.17 -17.66
CA HIS A 182 7.93 20.03 -17.36
C HIS A 182 7.64 18.70 -16.65
N CYS A 183 8.31 17.61 -17.01
CA CYS A 183 8.17 16.33 -16.32
C CYS A 183 8.64 16.40 -14.85
N TYR A 184 9.76 17.08 -14.57
CA TYR A 184 10.21 17.31 -13.18
C TYR A 184 9.22 18.16 -12.39
N VAL A 185 8.67 19.22 -12.99
CA VAL A 185 7.64 20.05 -12.35
C VAL A 185 6.40 19.22 -12.04
N LEU A 186 5.94 18.37 -12.98
CA LEU A 186 4.81 17.47 -12.74
C LEU A 186 5.07 16.47 -11.60
N ILE A 187 6.27 15.87 -11.54
CA ILE A 187 6.65 14.97 -10.45
C ILE A 187 6.68 15.70 -9.10
N ALA A 188 7.24 16.91 -9.08
CA ALA A 188 7.26 17.75 -7.89
C ALA A 188 5.84 18.11 -7.45
N LEU A 189 4.95 18.46 -8.38
CA LEU A 189 3.53 18.73 -8.10
C LEU A 189 2.82 17.48 -7.56
N ILE A 190 3.00 16.30 -8.17
CA ILE A 190 2.40 15.05 -7.67
C ILE A 190 2.85 14.76 -6.24
N SER A 191 4.16 14.90 -5.97
CA SER A 191 4.71 14.73 -4.63
C SER A 191 4.15 15.76 -3.66
N LEU A 192 4.06 17.02 -4.07
CA LEU A 192 3.51 18.10 -3.25
C LEU A 192 2.02 17.86 -2.95
N PHE A 193 1.19 17.55 -3.95
CA PHE A 193 -0.21 17.19 -3.75
C PHE A 193 -0.38 15.95 -2.87
N SER A 194 0.47 14.94 -3.01
CA SER A 194 0.46 13.75 -2.14
C SER A 194 0.78 14.13 -0.69
N THR A 195 1.83 14.93 -0.48
CA THR A 195 2.20 15.42 0.86
C THR A 195 1.12 16.29 1.47
N ILE A 196 0.53 17.21 0.72
CA ILE A 196 -0.58 18.04 1.18
C ILE A 196 -1.77 17.15 1.52
N ALA A 197 -2.21 16.25 0.64
CA ALA A 197 -3.37 15.40 0.87
C ALA A 197 -3.20 14.45 2.09
N SER A 198 -1.98 13.96 2.34
CA SER A 198 -1.71 13.07 3.48
C SER A 198 -1.43 13.83 4.79
N VAL A 199 -0.67 14.92 4.72
CA VAL A 199 -0.21 15.71 5.89
C VAL A 199 -1.21 16.78 6.30
N SER A 200 -2.24 17.10 5.50
CA SER A 200 -3.21 18.18 5.75
C SER A 200 -3.80 18.23 7.17
N LYS A 201 -3.06 18.80 8.14
CA LYS A 201 -3.43 20.03 8.83
C LYS A 201 -3.30 21.16 7.81
N VAL A 202 -4.30 21.38 6.97
CA VAL A 202 -4.35 22.63 6.21
C VAL A 202 -4.90 23.67 7.16
N THR A 203 -4.00 24.52 7.65
CA THR A 203 -4.32 25.89 8.02
C THR A 203 -5.23 26.44 6.94
N ALA A 204 -6.50 26.66 7.30
CA ALA A 204 -7.46 27.34 6.46
C ALA A 204 -6.90 28.72 6.12
N THR A 205 -6.59 28.96 4.85
CA THR A 205 -6.57 30.30 4.25
C THR A 205 -6.68 30.17 2.74
N GLU A 206 -7.87 30.56 2.25
CA GLU A 206 -8.18 31.06 0.90
C GLU A 206 -8.12 30.10 -0.31
N PHE A 207 -9.19 29.33 -0.51
CA PHE A 207 -9.74 29.09 -1.86
C PHE A 207 -11.26 28.80 -1.77
N ALA A 208 -12.08 29.84 -1.91
CA ALA A 208 -13.48 29.88 -1.49
C ALA A 208 -14.53 29.42 -2.53
N VAL A 209 -14.14 28.78 -3.64
CA VAL A 209 -15.12 28.39 -4.70
C VAL A 209 -15.40 26.88 -4.73
N LEU A 210 -14.49 26.04 -4.21
CA LEU A 210 -14.71 24.59 -4.09
C LEU A 210 -15.25 24.14 -2.71
N ASP A 211 -15.26 25.03 -1.72
CA ASP A 211 -15.58 24.76 -0.30
C ASP A 211 -17.11 24.63 -0.03
N ARG A 212 -17.98 25.09 -0.95
CA ARG A 212 -19.44 25.06 -0.77
C ARG A 212 -20.13 23.75 -1.14
N ILE A 213 -19.50 22.90 -1.95
CA ILE A 213 -20.15 21.66 -2.42
C ILE A 213 -19.77 20.46 -1.53
N PHE A 214 -18.60 20.46 -0.88
CA PHE A 214 -18.16 19.35 -0.03
C PHE A 214 -17.35 19.80 1.22
N PRO A 215 -18.00 20.32 2.28
CA PRO A 215 -17.32 20.75 3.50
C PRO A 215 -16.62 19.64 4.32
N CYS A 216 -16.80 18.35 3.95
CA CYS A 216 -16.11 17.21 4.59
C CYS A 216 -14.80 16.78 3.89
N PHE A 217 -14.39 17.46 2.81
CA PHE A 217 -13.30 17.00 1.92
C PHE A 217 -11.88 17.23 2.47
N LYS A 218 -11.71 17.90 3.62
CA LYS A 218 -10.40 18.21 4.22
C LYS A 218 -10.23 17.50 5.56
N THR A 219 -9.93 16.19 5.56
CA THR A 219 -9.77 15.44 6.81
C THR A 219 -8.54 14.53 6.74
N CYS A 220 -7.54 14.76 7.60
CA CYS A 220 -6.24 14.09 7.58
C CYS A 220 -6.38 12.56 7.66
N VAL A 221 -6.21 11.86 6.54
CA VAL A 221 -6.39 10.39 6.47
C VAL A 221 -5.51 9.65 7.48
N GLY A 222 -4.30 10.15 7.77
CA GLY A 222 -3.40 9.52 8.73
C GLY A 222 -3.74 9.77 10.20
N LEU A 223 -3.99 11.02 10.59
CA LEU A 223 -4.34 11.39 11.97
C LEU A 223 -5.70 10.80 12.36
N TRP A 224 -6.69 10.99 11.50
CA TRP A 224 -8.05 10.51 11.73
C TRP A 224 -8.15 9.00 11.48
N GLY A 225 -7.33 8.44 10.58
CA GLY A 225 -7.25 7.00 10.37
C GLY A 225 -6.77 6.23 11.60
N ALA A 226 -5.83 6.79 12.38
CA ALA A 226 -5.43 6.18 13.65
C ALA A 226 -6.55 6.26 14.71
N THR A 227 -7.35 7.33 14.69
CA THR A 227 -8.53 7.51 15.56
C THR A 227 -9.61 6.44 15.29
N LEU A 228 -9.63 5.83 14.09
CA LEU A 228 -10.51 4.69 13.81
C LEU A 228 -10.21 3.45 14.66
N PHE A 229 -8.97 3.29 15.11
CA PHE A 229 -8.52 2.10 15.86
C PHE A 229 -8.25 2.39 17.33
N TYR A 230 -7.97 3.66 17.67
CA TYR A 230 -7.60 4.10 19.02
C TYR A 230 -8.31 5.42 19.36
N PRO A 231 -9.64 5.41 19.59
CA PRO A 231 -10.42 6.62 19.85
C PRO A 231 -10.00 7.34 21.15
N ASP A 232 -9.58 6.60 22.17
CA ASP A 232 -9.29 7.17 23.50
C ASP A 232 -7.85 7.69 23.65
N SER A 233 -6.93 7.18 22.82
CA SER A 233 -5.57 7.72 22.72
C SER A 233 -5.43 8.82 21.67
N ALA A 234 -6.53 9.15 20.98
CA ALA A 234 -6.53 10.20 19.98
C ALA A 234 -6.51 11.58 20.65
N PRO A 235 -5.87 12.59 20.02
CA PRO A 235 -5.86 13.95 20.54
C PRO A 235 -7.25 14.61 20.58
N VAL A 236 -8.24 14.02 19.89
CA VAL A 236 -9.63 14.46 19.88
C VAL A 236 -10.51 13.25 20.17
N SER A 237 -11.24 13.31 21.29
CA SER A 237 -12.18 12.27 21.70
C SER A 237 -13.27 12.11 20.65
N CYS A 238 -13.38 10.91 20.08
CA CYS A 238 -14.27 10.64 18.95
C CYS A 238 -15.16 9.43 19.23
N THR A 239 -16.48 9.64 19.28
CA THR A 239 -17.44 8.54 19.49
C THR A 239 -17.71 7.78 18.19
N PHE A 240 -18.02 6.48 18.32
CA PHE A 240 -18.26 5.60 17.17
C PHE A 240 -19.34 6.12 16.21
N ARG A 241 -20.50 6.52 16.74
CA ARG A 241 -21.63 7.04 15.95
C ARG A 241 -21.38 8.48 15.47
N GLY A 242 -20.60 9.26 16.20
CA GLY A 242 -20.37 10.68 15.92
C GLY A 242 -19.42 10.91 14.75
N CYS A 243 -18.16 10.48 14.89
CA CYS A 243 -17.11 10.80 13.91
C CYS A 243 -16.41 9.57 13.33
N GLN A 244 -16.30 8.46 14.06
CA GLN A 244 -15.53 7.31 13.61
C GLN A 244 -16.16 6.61 12.40
N LYS A 245 -17.47 6.30 12.48
CA LYS A 245 -18.23 5.68 11.38
C LYS A 245 -18.29 6.57 10.12
N PRO A 246 -18.70 7.85 10.18
CA PRO A 246 -18.74 8.69 8.98
C PRO A 246 -17.35 8.89 8.38
N LEU A 247 -16.30 9.00 9.20
CA LEU A 247 -14.93 9.10 8.74
C LEU A 247 -14.49 7.84 7.95
N ALA A 248 -14.75 6.64 8.47
CA ALA A 248 -14.41 5.40 7.77
C ALA A 248 -15.14 5.29 6.42
N ILE A 249 -16.43 5.67 6.38
CA ILE A 249 -17.21 5.72 5.14
C ILE A 249 -16.59 6.71 4.16
N LEU A 250 -16.23 7.91 4.60
CA LEU A 250 -15.59 8.93 3.77
C LEU A 250 -14.25 8.46 3.20
N ILE A 251 -13.42 7.79 4.00
CA ILE A 251 -12.13 7.24 3.54
C ILE A 251 -12.36 6.19 2.45
N VAL A 252 -13.29 5.25 2.66
CA VAL A 252 -13.58 4.21 1.66
C VAL A 252 -14.17 4.81 0.38
N ILE A 253 -15.09 5.76 0.48
CA ILE A 253 -15.67 6.46 -0.68
C ILE A 253 -14.58 7.25 -1.41
N GLY A 254 -13.73 7.99 -0.70
CA GLY A 254 -12.62 8.76 -1.28
C GLY A 254 -11.63 7.87 -2.01
N LEU A 255 -11.20 6.76 -1.39
CA LEU A 255 -10.36 5.76 -2.04
C LEU A 255 -11.05 5.17 -3.27
N SER A 256 -12.33 4.78 -3.16
CA SER A 256 -13.09 4.22 -4.28
C SER A 256 -13.23 5.20 -5.44
N MET A 257 -13.47 6.49 -5.18
CA MET A 257 -13.54 7.52 -6.22
C MET A 257 -12.17 7.75 -6.86
N SER A 258 -11.09 7.77 -6.07
CA SER A 258 -9.72 7.88 -6.60
C SER A 258 -9.40 6.70 -7.53
N TYR A 259 -9.72 5.47 -7.13
CA TYR A 259 -9.55 4.28 -7.96
C TYR A 259 -10.42 4.31 -9.21
N GLY A 260 -11.71 4.61 -9.05
CA GLY A 260 -12.66 4.70 -10.15
C GLY A 260 -12.27 5.76 -11.17
N SER A 261 -11.77 6.91 -10.73
CA SER A 261 -11.28 7.97 -11.62
C SER A 261 -10.05 7.54 -12.43
N VAL A 262 -9.09 6.86 -11.80
CA VAL A 262 -7.89 6.36 -12.51
C VAL A 262 -8.31 5.33 -13.55
N LEU A 263 -9.10 4.33 -13.17
CA LEU A 263 -9.61 3.31 -14.08
C LEU A 263 -10.47 3.91 -15.19
N GLY A 264 -11.31 4.91 -14.87
CA GLY A 264 -12.14 5.63 -15.84
C GLY A 264 -11.32 6.43 -16.84
N ILE A 265 -10.29 7.15 -16.38
CA ILE A 265 -9.34 7.85 -17.27
C ILE A 265 -8.62 6.84 -18.15
N TYR A 266 -8.10 5.74 -17.60
CA TYR A 266 -7.45 4.67 -18.37
C TYR A 266 -8.37 4.10 -19.45
N ALA A 267 -9.60 3.73 -19.08
CA ALA A 267 -10.58 3.19 -20.00
C ALA A 267 -10.92 4.21 -21.09
N ALA A 268 -11.14 5.49 -20.73
CA ALA A 268 -11.41 6.55 -21.69
C ALA A 268 -10.25 6.74 -22.69
N LEU A 269 -9.00 6.70 -22.23
CA LEU A 269 -7.82 6.80 -23.08
C LEU A 269 -7.67 5.58 -24.01
N ILE A 270 -7.91 4.37 -23.50
CA ILE A 270 -7.90 3.14 -24.32
C ILE A 270 -9.00 3.18 -25.38
N ILE A 271 -10.23 3.56 -25.00
CA ILE A 271 -11.36 3.65 -25.92
C ILE A 271 -11.09 4.71 -27.00
N ARG A 272 -10.60 5.90 -26.64
CA ARG A 272 -10.23 6.94 -27.61
C ARG A 272 -9.15 6.45 -28.57
N LEU A 273 -8.16 5.71 -28.07
CA LEU A 273 -7.11 5.11 -28.89
C LEU A 273 -7.69 4.05 -29.84
N GLN A 274 -8.57 3.17 -29.35
CA GLN A 274 -9.23 2.14 -30.16
C GLN A 274 -10.11 2.74 -31.27
N ILE A 275 -10.89 3.78 -30.95
CA ILE A 275 -11.72 4.49 -31.94
C ILE A 275 -10.83 5.10 -33.02
N ARG A 276 -9.72 5.73 -32.65
CA ARG A 276 -8.77 6.31 -33.60
C ARG A 276 -8.16 5.24 -34.50
N LEU A 277 -7.79 4.08 -33.94
CA LEU A 277 -7.28 2.94 -34.71
C LEU A 277 -8.31 2.38 -35.69
N ARG A 278 -9.57 2.21 -35.26
CA ARG A 278 -10.66 1.78 -36.14
C ARG A 278 -10.87 2.78 -37.28
N ARG A 279 -10.86 4.08 -36.99
CA ARG A 279 -11.01 5.13 -38.00
C ARG A 279 -9.86 5.10 -39.02
N SER A 280 -8.62 4.99 -38.54
CA SER A 280 -7.45 4.84 -39.41
C SER A 280 -7.52 3.58 -40.27
N ARG A 281 -7.99 2.44 -39.74
CA ARG A 281 -8.15 1.20 -40.51
C ARG A 281 -9.19 1.36 -41.63
N ILE A 282 -10.35 1.97 -41.34
CA ILE A 282 -11.44 2.18 -42.33
C ILE A 282 -11.00 3.12 -43.45
N SER A 283 -10.24 4.18 -43.15
CA SER A 283 -9.69 5.07 -44.17
C SER A 283 -8.65 4.38 -45.06
N LEU A 284 -8.01 3.32 -44.57
CA LEU A 284 -6.89 2.66 -45.21
C LEU A 284 -7.31 1.51 -46.13
N ASP A 285 -8.42 0.81 -45.83
CA ASP A 285 -8.99 -0.23 -46.72
C ASP A 285 -9.40 0.31 -48.11
N ARG A 286 -9.46 1.63 -48.26
CA ARG A 286 -9.72 2.34 -49.51
C ARG A 286 -8.48 2.65 -50.35
N THR A 287 -7.27 2.42 -49.83
CA THR A 287 -5.99 2.74 -50.51
C THR A 287 -5.03 1.56 -50.41
N THR A 288 -4.60 1.07 -51.56
CA THR A 288 -3.83 -0.15 -51.80
C THR A 288 -2.59 -0.33 -50.89
N LYS A 289 -2.36 -1.61 -50.51
CA LYS A 289 -1.28 -2.16 -49.67
C LYS A 289 0.08 -1.44 -49.81
N SER A 290 0.66 -1.03 -48.68
CA SER A 290 2.05 -0.58 -48.55
C SER A 290 2.66 -1.10 -47.24
N ASP A 291 3.86 -1.67 -47.34
CA ASP A 291 4.70 -2.22 -46.26
C ASP A 291 4.88 -1.28 -45.05
N HIS A 292 4.79 0.03 -45.29
CA HIS A 292 4.96 1.04 -44.25
C HIS A 292 3.79 1.06 -43.22
N ASN A 293 2.65 0.47 -43.58
CA ASN A 293 1.45 0.46 -42.75
C ASN A 293 1.47 -0.60 -41.66
N ASP A 294 2.10 -1.75 -41.91
CA ASP A 294 2.23 -2.81 -40.89
C ASP A 294 3.08 -2.32 -39.72
N GLU A 295 4.15 -1.56 -39.99
CA GLU A 295 5.03 -1.02 -38.95
C GLU A 295 4.31 0.03 -38.07
N ARG A 296 3.48 0.89 -38.67
CA ARG A 296 2.67 1.87 -37.92
C ARG A 296 1.58 1.19 -37.09
N GLN A 297 0.91 0.17 -37.62
CA GLN A 297 -0.07 -0.61 -36.83
C GLN A 297 0.59 -1.37 -35.68
N LEU A 298 1.77 -1.95 -35.92
CA LEU A 298 2.51 -2.72 -34.92
C LEU A 298 3.01 -1.83 -33.77
N THR A 299 3.48 -0.61 -34.07
CA THR A 299 3.89 0.37 -33.05
C THR A 299 2.71 0.84 -32.18
N HIS A 300 1.54 1.08 -32.79
CA HIS A 300 0.32 1.41 -32.05
C HIS A 300 -0.21 0.22 -31.21
N MET A 301 -0.18 -1.01 -31.74
CA MET A 301 -0.55 -2.22 -31.00
C MET A 301 0.37 -2.44 -29.79
N ARG A 302 1.68 -2.24 -29.95
CA ARG A 302 2.64 -2.30 -28.84
C ARG A 302 2.35 -1.24 -27.78
N ALA A 303 2.01 -0.02 -28.19
CA ALA A 303 1.67 1.06 -27.27
C ALA A 303 0.38 0.77 -26.49
N MET A 304 -0.64 0.22 -27.15
CA MET A 304 -1.90 -0.18 -26.53
C MET A 304 -1.71 -1.35 -25.57
N ASN A 305 -0.89 -2.34 -25.93
CA ASN A 305 -0.55 -3.45 -25.03
C ASN A 305 0.20 -2.94 -23.79
N ARG A 306 1.13 -1.99 -23.95
CA ARG A 306 1.83 -1.35 -22.82
C ARG A 306 0.87 -0.60 -21.89
N LEU A 307 -0.07 0.16 -22.44
CA LEU A 307 -1.08 0.88 -21.64
C LEU A 307 -2.00 -0.10 -20.90
N GLY A 308 -2.42 -1.17 -21.57
CA GLY A 308 -3.22 -2.26 -20.98
C GLY A 308 -2.49 -2.98 -19.84
N MET A 309 -1.20 -3.30 -20.02
CA MET A 309 -0.40 -3.91 -18.96
C MET A 309 -0.24 -2.99 -17.75
N ASN A 310 -0.04 -1.68 -17.95
CA ASN A 310 -0.01 -0.72 -16.84
C ASN A 310 -1.34 -0.66 -16.08
N MET A 311 -2.47 -0.73 -16.79
CA MET A 311 -3.80 -0.80 -16.18
C MET A 311 -3.98 -2.08 -15.36
N VAL A 312 -3.55 -3.24 -15.89
CA VAL A 312 -3.58 -4.51 -15.17
C VAL A 312 -2.70 -4.45 -13.92
N THR A 313 -1.48 -3.90 -14.00
CA THR A 313 -0.60 -3.73 -12.83
C THR A 313 -1.25 -2.87 -11.76
N PHE A 314 -1.84 -1.73 -12.14
CA PHE A 314 -2.55 -0.87 -11.19
C PHE A 314 -3.73 -1.60 -10.55
N ALA A 315 -4.58 -2.25 -11.34
CA ALA A 315 -5.75 -2.97 -10.84
C ALA A 315 -5.37 -4.13 -9.90
N VAL A 316 -4.41 -4.97 -10.29
CA VAL A 316 -3.95 -6.11 -9.47
C VAL A 316 -3.30 -5.62 -8.18
N GLY A 317 -2.53 -4.52 -8.22
CA GLY A 317 -1.88 -3.97 -7.04
C GLY A 317 -2.84 -3.29 -6.07
N SER A 318 -3.93 -2.70 -6.57
CA SER A 318 -4.69 -1.73 -5.79
C SER A 318 -6.13 -2.13 -5.45
N VAL A 319 -6.78 -2.96 -6.29
CA VAL A 319 -8.12 -3.50 -6.01
C VAL A 319 -8.15 -4.33 -4.72
N PRO A 320 -7.18 -5.22 -4.45
CA PRO A 320 -7.19 -5.98 -3.21
C PRO A 320 -7.10 -5.11 -1.95
N ILE A 321 -6.37 -3.99 -2.02
CA ILE A 321 -6.29 -3.01 -0.91
C ILE A 321 -7.68 -2.40 -0.65
N LEU A 322 -8.41 -2.02 -1.70
CA LEU A 322 -9.75 -1.49 -1.56
C LEU A 322 -10.72 -2.50 -0.92
N ILE A 323 -10.62 -3.78 -1.30
CA ILE A 323 -11.42 -4.85 -0.70
C ILE A 323 -11.15 -4.95 0.80
N VAL A 324 -9.88 -4.95 1.20
CA VAL A 324 -9.50 -4.98 2.63
C VAL A 324 -10.04 -3.77 3.37
N CYS A 325 -10.00 -2.56 2.78
CA CYS A 325 -10.59 -1.37 3.37
C CYS A 325 -12.12 -1.46 3.54
N ILE A 326 -12.83 -2.06 2.58
CA ILE A 326 -14.28 -2.29 2.68
C ILE A 326 -14.59 -3.27 3.81
N VAL A 327 -13.85 -4.38 3.90
CA VAL A 327 -14.01 -5.38 4.97
C VAL A 327 -13.72 -4.74 6.34
N ALA A 328 -12.70 -3.89 6.44
CA ALA A 328 -12.38 -3.13 7.64
C ALA A 328 -13.54 -2.23 8.08
N MET A 329 -14.16 -1.53 7.12
CA MET A 329 -15.28 -0.63 7.37
C MET A 329 -16.53 -1.35 7.85
N VAL A 330 -16.86 -2.51 7.27
CA VAL A 330 -18.00 -3.35 7.70
C VAL A 330 -17.81 -3.85 9.13
N ASN A 331 -16.57 -4.19 9.52
CA ASN A 331 -16.24 -4.70 10.85
C ASN A 331 -15.82 -3.61 11.86
N LEU A 332 -15.87 -2.33 11.47
CA LEU A 332 -15.29 -1.23 12.24
C LEU A 332 -15.77 -1.18 13.69
N ARG A 333 -17.05 -1.49 13.94
CA ARG A 333 -17.63 -1.46 15.30
C ARG A 333 -16.92 -2.41 16.25
N SER A 334 -16.61 -3.62 15.79
CA SER A 334 -15.87 -4.61 16.56
C SER A 334 -14.39 -4.22 16.70
N LEU A 335 -13.82 -3.51 15.72
CA LEU A 335 -12.44 -3.02 15.79
C LEU A 335 -12.29 -1.83 16.75
N SER A 336 -13.31 -0.98 16.86
CA SER A 336 -13.30 0.23 17.71
C SER A 336 -13.21 -0.11 19.19
N SER A 337 -14.01 -1.10 19.61
CA SER A 337 -14.17 -1.46 21.03
C SER A 337 -12.86 -1.91 21.66
N LEU A 338 -11.90 -2.38 20.85
CA LEU A 338 -10.56 -2.72 21.30
C LEU A 338 -9.75 -1.50 21.73
N GLY A 339 -10.00 -0.34 21.13
CA GLY A 339 -9.33 0.92 21.42
C GLY A 339 -9.97 1.76 22.53
N GLU A 340 -11.13 1.37 23.07
CA GLU A 340 -11.86 2.09 24.13
C GLU A 340 -11.42 1.69 25.55
N GLY A 341 -10.76 2.56 26.31
CA GLY A 341 -10.35 2.40 27.70
C GLY A 341 -8.85 2.14 27.88
N GLU A 342 -8.38 2.10 29.13
CA GLU A 342 -6.98 1.83 29.44
C GLU A 342 -6.53 0.44 28.96
N ARG A 343 -5.31 0.37 28.43
CA ARG A 343 -4.70 -0.86 27.93
C ARG A 343 -4.31 -1.78 29.09
N SER A 344 -5.26 -2.55 29.59
CA SER A 344 -5.00 -3.57 30.62
C SER A 344 -4.77 -4.96 30.02
N PRO A 345 -3.92 -5.81 30.63
CA PRO A 345 -3.73 -7.19 30.18
C PRO A 345 -5.04 -7.99 30.20
N CYS A 346 -5.95 -7.71 31.15
CA CYS A 346 -7.25 -8.35 31.23
C CYS A 346 -8.16 -8.01 30.06
N LYS A 347 -8.15 -6.76 29.58
CA LYS A 347 -8.94 -6.37 28.41
C LYS A 347 -8.50 -7.11 27.14
N THR A 348 -7.19 -7.27 26.96
CA THR A 348 -6.63 -8.03 25.81
C THR A 348 -6.98 -9.51 25.89
N TYR A 349 -6.98 -10.07 27.09
CA TYR A 349 -7.36 -11.47 27.33
C TYR A 349 -8.86 -11.72 27.08
N LEU A 350 -9.74 -10.88 27.63
CA LEU A 350 -11.20 -11.01 27.47
C LEU A 350 -11.68 -10.76 26.03
N ASN A 351 -10.96 -9.97 25.24
CA ASN A 351 -11.28 -9.67 23.85
C ASN A 351 -10.35 -10.37 22.84
N SER A 352 -9.70 -11.47 23.22
CA SER A 352 -8.67 -12.14 22.42
C SER A 352 -9.13 -12.47 21.00
N ARG A 353 -10.38 -12.94 20.82
CA ARG A 353 -10.99 -13.23 19.50
C ARG A 353 -11.03 -12.01 18.58
N LEU A 354 -11.41 -10.85 19.10
CA LEU A 354 -11.46 -9.61 18.30
C LEU A 354 -10.05 -9.14 17.94
N PHE A 355 -9.07 -9.29 18.85
CA PHE A 355 -7.67 -9.02 18.56
C PHE A 355 -7.14 -9.86 17.39
N VAL A 356 -7.43 -11.17 17.36
CA VAL A 356 -7.04 -12.05 16.24
C VAL A 356 -7.57 -11.51 14.90
N GLN A 357 -8.82 -11.05 14.85
CA GLN A 357 -9.41 -10.55 13.61
C GLN A 357 -8.74 -9.27 13.10
N VAL A 358 -8.42 -8.33 13.98
CA VAL A 358 -7.71 -7.08 13.61
C VAL A 358 -6.33 -7.42 13.07
N GLU A 359 -5.65 -8.34 13.75
CA GLU A 359 -4.31 -8.74 13.38
C GLU A 359 -4.33 -9.42 12.00
N ILE A 360 -5.28 -10.33 11.74
CA ILE A 360 -5.45 -10.93 10.40
C ILE A 360 -5.72 -9.85 9.34
N LEU A 361 -6.58 -8.89 9.63
CA LEU A 361 -6.97 -7.85 8.66
C LEU A 361 -5.79 -6.92 8.32
N ALA A 362 -5.03 -6.48 9.31
CA ALA A 362 -3.90 -5.59 9.04
C ALA A 362 -2.67 -6.36 8.50
N ALA A 363 -2.51 -7.66 8.82
CA ALA A 363 -1.48 -8.50 8.19
C ALA A 363 -1.81 -8.73 6.72
N THR A 364 -3.06 -9.05 6.39
CA THR A 364 -3.51 -9.19 5.00
C THR A 364 -3.35 -7.89 4.22
N ALA A 365 -3.69 -6.73 4.82
CA ALA A 365 -3.44 -5.42 4.20
C ALA A 365 -1.95 -5.20 3.88
N ALA A 366 -1.06 -5.48 4.84
CA ALA A 366 0.38 -5.31 4.67
C ALA A 366 0.96 -6.27 3.62
N ILE A 367 0.54 -7.54 3.63
CA ILE A 367 0.96 -8.55 2.66
C ILE A 367 0.51 -8.15 1.25
N VAL A 368 -0.75 -7.77 1.08
CA VAL A 368 -1.30 -7.30 -0.20
C VAL A 368 -0.53 -6.08 -0.71
N TRP A 369 -0.24 -5.12 0.16
CA TRP A 369 0.52 -3.94 -0.20
C TRP A 369 1.95 -4.27 -0.65
N LEU A 370 2.63 -5.20 0.03
CA LEU A 370 3.96 -5.67 -0.35
C LEU A 370 3.94 -6.47 -1.67
N LEU A 371 2.93 -7.30 -1.88
CA LEU A 371 2.73 -8.01 -3.15
C LEU A 371 2.55 -7.02 -4.31
N ALA A 372 1.81 -5.93 -4.10
CA ALA A 372 1.68 -4.87 -5.10
C ALA A 372 3.05 -4.24 -5.45
N MET A 373 3.92 -4.02 -4.45
CA MET A 373 5.28 -3.50 -4.68
C MET A 373 6.23 -4.51 -5.33
N ILE A 374 5.96 -5.81 -5.23
CA ILE A 374 6.69 -6.88 -5.91
C ILE A 374 6.23 -6.98 -7.36
N PHE A 375 4.92 -6.97 -7.59
CA PHE A 375 4.35 -7.13 -8.92
C PHE A 375 4.59 -5.91 -9.82
N ASP A 376 4.68 -4.70 -9.27
CA ASP A 376 4.97 -3.50 -10.07
C ASP A 376 6.27 -3.63 -10.91
N PRO A 377 7.46 -3.85 -10.33
CA PRO A 377 8.68 -4.00 -11.13
C PRO A 377 8.65 -5.24 -12.03
N LEU A 378 8.03 -6.35 -11.60
CA LEU A 378 7.94 -7.58 -12.38
C LEU A 378 7.12 -7.40 -13.65
N ILE A 379 5.90 -6.87 -13.52
CA ILE A 379 5.00 -6.69 -14.66
C ILE A 379 5.56 -5.62 -15.61
N ASN A 380 6.11 -4.51 -15.08
CA ASN A 380 6.70 -3.48 -15.92
C ASN A 380 7.96 -3.96 -16.66
N THR A 381 8.78 -4.80 -16.02
CA THR A 381 9.91 -5.46 -16.67
C THR A 381 9.45 -6.44 -17.74
N ALA A 382 8.38 -7.20 -17.48
CA ALA A 382 7.79 -8.13 -18.44
C ALA A 382 7.22 -7.41 -19.67
N ALA A 383 6.60 -6.24 -19.46
CA ALA A 383 5.99 -5.44 -20.50
C ALA A 383 7.00 -4.67 -21.37
N ASP A 384 8.19 -4.35 -20.84
CA ASP A 384 9.22 -3.63 -21.59
C ASP A 384 10.37 -4.53 -22.07
N ARG A 385 10.33 -4.88 -23.36
CA ARG A 385 11.36 -5.70 -24.03
C ARG A 385 12.78 -5.15 -23.84
N LYS A 386 12.98 -3.83 -23.76
CA LYS A 386 14.31 -3.25 -23.56
C LYS A 386 14.85 -3.59 -22.16
N ILE A 387 14.01 -3.42 -21.13
CA ILE A 387 14.35 -3.75 -19.75
C ILE A 387 14.62 -5.26 -19.63
N MET A 388 13.75 -6.10 -20.21
CA MET A 388 13.91 -7.55 -20.21
C MET A 388 15.19 -8.01 -20.93
N ALA A 389 15.54 -7.39 -22.06
CA ALA A 389 16.77 -7.71 -22.79
C ALA A 389 18.02 -7.38 -21.96
N MET A 390 18.05 -6.21 -21.31
CA MET A 390 19.16 -5.85 -20.43
C MET A 390 19.24 -6.76 -19.20
N LEU A 391 18.10 -7.11 -18.59
CA LEU A 391 18.06 -8.05 -17.47
C LEU A 391 18.62 -9.41 -17.88
N ARG A 392 18.22 -9.93 -19.05
CA ARG A 392 18.74 -11.19 -19.59
C ARG A 392 20.26 -11.14 -19.81
N ASN A 393 20.76 -10.03 -20.31
CA ASN A 393 22.20 -9.84 -20.50
C ASN A 393 22.95 -9.78 -19.16
N TRP A 394 22.41 -9.10 -18.16
CA TRP A 394 22.98 -9.06 -16.81
C TRP A 394 23.01 -10.43 -16.14
N VAL A 395 21.91 -11.18 -16.19
CA VAL A 395 21.83 -12.53 -15.64
C VAL A 395 22.83 -13.46 -16.34
N ARG A 396 23.02 -13.34 -17.66
CA ARG A 396 24.02 -14.11 -18.41
C ARG A 396 25.47 -13.73 -18.06
N LEU A 397 25.72 -12.48 -17.71
CA LEU A 397 27.05 -11.97 -17.35
C LEU A 397 27.44 -12.27 -15.91
N GLY A 398 26.58 -12.93 -15.12
CA GLY A 398 26.90 -13.33 -13.74
C GLY A 398 27.17 -12.17 -12.79
N VAL A 399 26.64 -10.98 -13.07
CA VAL A 399 26.73 -9.83 -12.15
C VAL A 399 25.65 -9.99 -11.09
N PHE A 400 25.86 -10.94 -10.17
CA PHE A 400 25.15 -11.10 -8.90
C PHE A 400 26.11 -11.56 -7.82
#